data_AF-A0A352XQR4-F1
#
_entry.id   AF-A0A352XQR4-F1
#
_cell.length_a   1.000
_cell.length_b   1.000
_cell.length_c   1.000
_cell.angle_alpha   90.00
_cell.angle_beta   90.00
_cell.angle_gamma   90.00
#
_symmetry.space_group_name_H-M   'P 1'
#
loop_
_entity.id
_entity.type
_entity.pdbx_description
1 polymer ?
#
loop_
_entity_poly.entity_id
_entity_poly.type
_entity_poly.pdbx_seq_one_letter_code
_entity_poly.pdbx_strand_id
1 'polypeptide(L)' 'MSTKKQLRFGIKTAPQFTTYEDILRVWLEADSIPEIEHAWAFDHFIPLGPDPTGPQLEGWTLLGALAART' A
#
# COMPACT_ATOMS: atom_id res chain seq x y z
N MET A 1 -16.52 -29.68 -11.32
CA MET A 1 -16.50 -28.41 -12.09
C MET A 1 -15.22 -27.68 -11.77
N SER A 2 -14.35 -27.42 -12.76
CA SER A 2 -13.15 -26.62 -12.54
C SER A 2 -13.58 -25.16 -12.38
N THR A 3 -13.50 -24.64 -11.15
CA THR A 3 -13.67 -23.20 -10.92
C THR A 3 -12.53 -22.49 -11.64
N LYS A 4 -12.82 -21.79 -12.74
CA LYS A 4 -11.83 -20.90 -13.35
C LYS A 4 -11.36 -19.93 -12.27
N LYS A 5 -10.05 -19.90 -11.99
CA LYS A 5 -9.48 -18.86 -11.12
C LYS A 5 -9.80 -17.52 -11.76
N GLN A 6 -10.57 -16.69 -11.06
CA GLN A 6 -10.82 -15.32 -11.46
C GLN A 6 -9.54 -14.52 -11.28
N LEU A 7 -9.18 -13.72 -12.29
CA LEU A 7 -8.08 -12.76 -12.17
C LEU A 7 -8.52 -11.63 -11.22
N ARG A 8 -7.64 -11.27 -10.28
CA ARG A 8 -7.90 -10.25 -9.27
C ARG A 8 -6.74 -9.26 -9.27
N PHE A 9 -7.03 -7.99 -9.06
CA PHE A 9 -6.04 -6.93 -9.05
C PHE A 9 -5.92 -6.29 -7.67
N GLY A 10 -4.76 -5.70 -7.42
CA GLY A 10 -4.46 -5.01 -6.18
C GLY A 10 -3.34 -4.00 -6.38
N ILE A 11 -3.19 -3.10 -5.42
CA ILE A 11 -2.15 -2.07 -5.41
C ILE A 11 -1.12 -2.32 -4.32
N LYS A 12 0.09 -1.81 -4.54
CA LYS A 12 1.15 -1.74 -3.54
C LYS A 12 1.67 -0.31 -3.49
N THR A 13 1.72 0.26 -2.31
CA THR A 13 2.35 1.57 -2.06
C THR A 13 3.62 1.38 -1.24
N ALA A 14 4.73 1.99 -1.68
CA ALA A 14 5.98 1.98 -0.93
C ALA A 14 6.07 3.24 -0.05
N PRO A 15 6.27 3.12 1.28
CA PRO A 15 6.28 4.25 2.18
C PRO A 15 7.62 5.00 2.27
N GLN A 16 8.45 4.90 1.23
CA GLN A 16 9.74 5.58 1.13
C GLN A 16 9.57 6.91 0.39
N PHE A 17 10.25 7.95 0.87
CA PHE A 17 10.27 9.27 0.21
C PHE A 17 8.87 9.84 -0.05
N THR A 18 7.94 9.58 0.88
CA THR A 18 6.53 9.98 0.77
C THR A 18 5.91 10.23 2.15
N THR A 19 4.64 10.62 2.18
CA THR A 19 3.87 10.93 3.39
C THR A 19 2.74 9.93 3.61
N TYR A 20 2.20 9.88 4.83
CA TYR A 20 1.01 9.06 5.11
C TYR A 20 -0.20 9.54 4.29
N GLU A 21 -0.38 10.86 4.20
CA GLU A 21 -1.49 11.50 3.50
C GLU A 21 -1.49 11.16 2.01
N ASP A 22 -0.32 11.13 1.37
CA ASP A 22 -0.18 10.75 -0.04
C ASP A 22 -0.55 9.28 -0.26
N ILE A 23 -0.16 8.38 0.64
CA ILE A 23 -0.51 6.95 0.56
C ILE A 23 -2.00 6.77 0.81
N LEU A 24 -2.55 7.39 1.84
CA LEU A 24 -3.97 7.31 2.19
C LEU A 24 -4.84 7.79 1.03
N ARG A 25 -4.46 8.88 0.35
CA ARG A 25 -5.18 9.37 -0.84
C ARG A 25 -5.25 8.30 -1.94
N VAL A 26 -4.14 7.59 -2.20
CA VAL A 26 -4.11 6.51 -3.20
C VAL A 26 -5.01 5.34 -2.79
N TRP A 27 -5.02 4.96 -1.51
CA TRP A 27 -5.85 3.86 -1.04
C TRP A 27 -7.34 4.19 -1.05
N LEU A 28 -7.72 5.40 -0.65
CA LEU A 28 -9.11 5.88 -0.74
C LEU A 28 -9.60 5.93 -2.20
N GLU A 29 -8.74 6.33 -3.14
CA GLU A 29 -9.07 6.30 -4.57
C GLU A 29 -9.22 4.85 -5.06
N ALA A 30 -8.32 3.95 -4.66
CA ALA A 30 -8.39 2.54 -5.01
C ALA A 30 -9.65 1.84 -4.48
N ASP A 31 -10.08 2.15 -3.26
CA ASP A 31 -11.34 1.64 -2.67
C ASP A 31 -12.59 2.03 -3.45
N SER A 32 -12.52 3.14 -4.19
CA SER A 32 -13.61 3.56 -5.07
C SER A 32 -13.69 2.77 -6.39
N ILE A 33 -12.70 1.92 -6.68
CA ILE A 33 -12.56 1.16 -7.92
C ILE A 33 -12.84 -0.34 -7.63
N PRO A 34 -14.00 -0.89 -8.01
CA PRO A 34 -14.41 -2.25 -7.66
C PRO A 34 -13.48 -3.37 -8.15
N GLU A 35 -12.70 -3.13 -9.20
CA GLU A 35 -11.74 -4.09 -9.75
C GLU A 35 -10.44 -4.20 -8.93
N ILE A 36 -10.18 -3.25 -8.02
CA ILE A 36 -9.05 -3.28 -7.09
C ILE A 36 -9.51 -3.86 -5.77
N GLU A 37 -9.18 -5.12 -5.53
CA GLU A 37 -9.70 -5.88 -4.39
C GLU A 37 -8.73 -5.97 -3.22
N HIS A 38 -7.47 -5.55 -3.42
CA HIS A 38 -6.41 -5.71 -2.43
C HIS A 38 -5.47 -4.52 -2.40
N ALA A 39 -4.93 -4.23 -1.22
CA ALA A 39 -3.85 -3.28 -1.03
C ALA A 39 -2.80 -3.84 -0.08
N TRP A 40 -1.52 -3.54 -0.33
CA TRP A 40 -0.40 -4.01 0.49
C TRP A 40 0.60 -2.88 0.74
N ALA A 41 1.13 -2.84 1.96
CA ALA A 41 2.28 -2.01 2.32
C ALA A 41 3.61 -2.71 1.96
N PHE A 42 4.66 -1.92 1.82
CA PHE A 42 6.03 -2.41 1.70
C PHE A 42 6.69 -2.44 3.08
N ASP A 43 7.42 -3.52 3.40
CA ASP A 43 8.03 -3.74 4.72
C ASP A 43 9.56 -3.62 4.65
N HIS A 44 10.06 -2.42 4.93
CA HIS A 44 11.48 -2.13 5.01
C HIS A 44 11.71 -1.01 6.03
N PHE A 45 12.65 -1.17 6.95
CA PHE A 45 12.98 -0.11 7.90
C PHE A 45 13.83 1.01 7.29
N ILE A 46 14.63 0.67 6.28
CA ILE A 46 15.54 1.59 5.59
C ILE A 46 15.04 1.74 4.15
N PRO A 47 14.90 2.96 3.61
CA PRO A 47 14.40 3.14 2.25
C PRO A 47 15.33 2.47 1.23
N LEU A 48 14.73 1.88 0.19
CA LEU A 48 15.51 1.36 -0.93
C LEU A 48 15.83 2.51 -1.88
N GLY A 49 17.11 2.81 -2.10
CA GLY A 49 17.51 3.90 -2.99
C GLY A 49 18.91 4.44 -2.68
N PRO A 50 19.27 5.58 -3.28
CA PRO A 50 20.60 6.16 -3.10
C PRO A 50 20.81 6.79 -1.71
N ASP A 51 19.73 7.20 -1.03
CA ASP A 51 19.79 7.81 0.29
C ASP A 51 19.13 6.91 1.36
N PRO A 52 19.92 6.12 2.12
CA PRO A 52 19.39 5.27 3.20
C PRO A 52 18.93 6.06 4.43
N THR A 53 19.14 7.38 4.47
CA THR A 53 18.70 8.26 5.57
C THR A 53 17.39 8.98 5.29
N GLY A 54 16.81 8.76 4.10
CA GLY A 54 15.53 9.34 3.69
C GLY A 54 14.35 8.83 4.53
N PRO A 55 13.18 9.51 4.43
CA PRO A 55 12.00 9.15 5.20
C PRO A 55 11.42 7.81 4.76
N GLN A 56 11.03 6.99 5.73
CA GLN A 56 10.41 5.68 5.57
C GLN A 56 9.39 5.46 6.69
N LEU A 57 8.12 5.23 6.35
CA LEU A 57 7.12 4.83 7.35
C LEU A 57 7.24 3.32 7.63
N GLU A 58 7.04 2.93 8.88
CA GLU A 58 7.12 1.53 9.31
C GLU A 58 5.88 0.75 8.84
N GLY A 59 6.09 -0.46 8.32
CA GLY A 59 5.10 -1.19 7.53
C GLY A 59 3.83 -1.58 8.31
N TRP A 60 3.96 -2.08 9.55
CA TRP A 60 2.81 -2.56 10.32
C TRP A 60 1.96 -1.42 10.89
N THR A 61 2.61 -0.39 11.42
CA THR A 61 1.93 0.80 11.93
C THR A 61 1.22 1.55 10.81
N LEU A 62 1.85 1.68 9.63
CA LEU A 62 1.21 2.24 8.45
C LEU A 62 0.01 1.40 8.01
N LEU A 63 0.16 0.07 7.89
CA LEU A 63 -0.92 -0.80 7.46
C LEU A 63 -2.14 -0.70 8.40
N GLY A 64 -1.92 -0.66 9.72
CA GLY A 64 -2.99 -0.45 10.70
C GLY A 64 -3.67 0.92 10.56
N ALA A 65 -2.90 1.98 10.32
CA ALA A 65 -3.42 3.33 10.12
C ALA A 65 -4.22 3.48 8.81
N LEU A 66 -3.87 2.75 7.76
CA LEU A 66 -4.61 2.74 6.49
C LEU A 66 -5.91 1.93 6.63
N ALA A 67 -5.84 0.72 7.18
CA ALA A 67 -7.00 -0.14 7.40
C ALA A 67 -8.09 0.49 8.29
N ALA A 68 -7.74 1.45 9.15
CA ALA A 68 -8.71 2.20 9.95
C ALA A 68 -9.52 3.24 9.13
N ARG A 69 -9.14 3.50 7.87
CA ARG A 69 -9.66 4.59 7.03
C ARG A 69 -10.25 4.13 5.70
N THR A 70 -10.01 2.87 5.33
CA THR A 70 -10.38 2.24 4.05
C THR A 70 -11.12 0.94 4.37
#